data_AF-A0A2I0D094-F1
#
_entry.id   AF-A0A2I0D094-F1
#
_cell.length_a   1.000
_cell.length_b   1.000
_cell.length_c   1.000
_cell.angle_alpha   90.00
_cell.angle_beta   90.00
_cell.angle_gamma   90.00
#
_symmetry.space_group_name_H-M   'P 1'
#
loop_
_entity.id
_entity.type
_entity.pdbx_description
1 polymer ?
#
loop_
_entity_poly.entity_id
_entity_poly.type
_entity_poly.pdbx_seq_one_letter_code
_entity_poly.pdbx_strand_id
1 'polypeptide(L)'
;MKRNILLNPGPATTTDTVKAAQVVPDICPREDEFVQVLSMIRQDLVKIAGGDDTYTSVLFAGSGPAGMDPVINSAVPENGPVAVIVDGAH
;
A
#
# COMPACT_ATOMS: atom_id res chain seq x y z
N MET A 1 -21.59 -9.58 9.83
CA MET A 1 -20.72 -10.79 9.74
C MET A 1 -20.28 -11.21 11.14
N LYS A 2 -19.77 -12.44 11.38
CA LYS A 2 -19.22 -12.80 12.70
C LYS A 2 -18.02 -11.91 13.00
N ARG A 3 -17.99 -11.30 14.19
CA ARG A 3 -16.87 -10.46 14.65
C ARG A 3 -15.90 -11.28 15.49
N ASN A 4 -14.68 -11.48 14.98
CA ASN A 4 -13.55 -12.00 15.77
C ASN A 4 -12.66 -10.81 16.16
N ILE A 5 -12.22 -10.76 17.42
CA ILE A 5 -11.24 -9.79 17.90
C ILE A 5 -9.85 -10.41 17.72
N LEU A 6 -9.07 -9.86 16.79
CA LEU A 6 -7.76 -10.32 16.41
C LEU A 6 -6.71 -9.43 17.09
N LEU A 7 -5.82 -10.04 17.88
CA LEU A 7 -4.74 -9.38 18.62
C LEU A 7 -3.36 -9.62 17.99
N ASN A 8 -3.32 -9.97 16.70
CA ASN A 8 -2.10 -10.10 15.90
C ASN A 8 -1.81 -8.80 15.13
N PRO A 9 -0.54 -8.54 14.72
CA PRO A 9 -0.15 -7.29 14.08
C PRO A 9 -0.65 -7.12 12.63
N GLY A 10 -1.30 -8.14 12.06
CA GLY A 10 -1.86 -8.07 10.71
C GLY A 10 -2.01 -9.46 10.06
N PRO A 11 -3.01 -9.65 9.19
CA PRO A 11 -4.25 -8.86 9.07
C PRO A 11 -5.05 -8.89 10.39
N ALA A 12 -5.67 -7.76 10.76
CA ALA A 12 -6.40 -7.59 12.04
C ALA A 12 -7.92 -7.41 11.83
N THR A 13 -8.68 -7.21 12.91
CA THR A 13 -10.15 -7.05 12.85
C THR A 13 -10.55 -5.80 12.08
N THR A 14 -11.35 -5.95 11.02
CA THR A 14 -11.89 -4.84 10.22
C THR A 14 -13.36 -4.54 10.53
N THR A 15 -13.87 -3.38 10.10
CA THR A 15 -15.31 -3.06 10.10
C THR A 15 -16.06 -3.90 9.08
N ASP A 16 -17.39 -3.99 9.18
CA ASP A 16 -18.19 -4.71 8.18
C ASP A 16 -18.30 -3.92 6.87
N THR A 17 -18.17 -2.59 6.91
CA THR A 17 -18.14 -1.72 5.71
C THR A 17 -16.94 -2.01 4.82
N VAL A 18 -15.74 -2.20 5.39
CA VAL A 18 -14.52 -2.55 4.62
C VAL A 18 -14.63 -3.95 3.99
N LYS A 19 -15.32 -4.88 4.64
CA LYS A 19 -15.56 -6.22 4.07
C LYS A 19 -16.53 -6.13 2.88
N ALA A 20 -17.61 -5.36 3.02
CA ALA A 20 -18.60 -5.18 1.97
C ALA A 20 -18.06 -4.43 0.75
N ALA A 21 -17.07 -3.55 0.93
CA ALA A 21 -16.43 -2.79 -0.16
C ALA A 21 -15.74 -3.67 -1.23
N GLN A 22 -15.47 -4.94 -0.95
CA GLN A 22 -14.90 -5.90 -1.91
C GLN A 22 -15.95 -6.44 -2.88
N VAL A 23 -17.24 -6.32 -2.56
CA VAL A 23 -18.34 -6.84 -3.39
C VAL A 23 -18.83 -5.73 -4.30
N VAL A 24 -18.23 -5.66 -5.49
CA VAL A 24 -18.54 -4.68 -6.53
C VAL A 24 -18.74 -5.40 -7.88
N PRO A 25 -19.40 -4.78 -8.87
CA PRO A 25 -19.45 -5.32 -10.23
C PRO A 25 -18.06 -5.49 -10.83
N ASP A 26 -17.93 -6.43 -11.77
CA ASP A 26 -16.70 -6.61 -12.54
C ASP A 26 -16.37 -5.32 -13.31
N ILE A 27 -15.10 -4.94 -13.30
CA ILE A 27 -14.59 -3.76 -14.01
C ILE A 27 -13.25 -4.09 -14.65
N CYS A 28 -13.06 -3.65 -15.89
CA CYS A 28 -11.75 -3.73 -16.54
C CYS A 28 -10.81 -2.72 -15.86
N PRO A 29 -9.60 -3.12 -15.43
CA PRO A 29 -8.69 -2.24 -14.69
C PRO A 29 -8.08 -1.11 -15.55
N ARG A 30 -8.44 -1.06 -16.84
CA ARG A 30 -8.05 -0.01 -17.77
C ARG A 30 -9.12 1.07 -17.95
N GLU A 31 -10.32 0.87 -17.41
CA GLU A 31 -11.40 1.87 -17.47
C GLU A 31 -11.09 3.05 -16.56
N ASP A 32 -11.60 4.22 -16.96
CA ASP A 32 -11.35 5.50 -16.27
C ASP A 32 -11.81 5.45 -14.80
N GLU A 33 -12.91 4.76 -14.51
CA GLU A 33 -13.44 4.61 -13.16
C GLU A 33 -12.46 3.84 -12.25
N PHE A 34 -11.81 2.80 -12.77
CA PHE A 34 -10.80 2.06 -12.00
C PHE A 34 -9.52 2.89 -11.82
N VAL A 35 -9.10 3.62 -12.87
CA VAL A 35 -7.97 4.54 -12.80
C VAL A 35 -8.21 5.65 -11.77
N GLN A 36 -9.43 6.16 -11.66
CA GLN A 36 -9.82 7.14 -10.65
C GLN A 36 -9.71 6.56 -9.24
N VAL A 37 -10.14 5.30 -9.02
CA VAL A 37 -9.95 4.61 -7.73
C VAL A 37 -8.47 4.53 -7.36
N LEU A 38 -7.61 4.12 -8.30
CA LEU A 38 -6.16 4.08 -8.06
C LEU A 38 -5.58 5.46 -7.77
N SER A 39 -6.04 6.50 -8.48
CA SER A 39 -5.58 7.88 -8.27
C SER A 39 -5.96 8.41 -6.88
N MET A 40 -7.21 8.16 -6.44
CA MET A 40 -7.67 8.51 -5.10
C MET A 40 -6.85 7.83 -4.02
N ILE A 41 -6.64 6.51 -4.13
CA ILE A 41 -5.81 5.75 -3.18
C ILE A 41 -4.40 6.36 -3.11
N ARG A 42 -3.81 6.68 -4.26
CA ARG A 42 -2.45 7.24 -4.29
C ARG A 42 -2.35 8.58 -3.56
N GLN A 43 -3.31 9.47 -3.79
CA GLN A 43 -3.35 10.79 -3.16
C GLN A 43 -3.60 10.69 -1.65
N ASP A 44 -4.54 9.84 -1.23
CA ASP A 44 -4.88 9.71 0.18
C ASP A 44 -3.76 9.06 0.99
N LEU A 45 -3.00 8.12 0.41
CA LEU A 45 -1.81 7.55 1.05
C LEU A 45 -0.72 8.61 1.30
N VAL A 46 -0.50 9.54 0.38
CA VAL A 46 0.45 10.65 0.58
C VAL A 46 -0.01 11.54 1.74
N LYS A 47 -1.30 11.89 1.80
CA LYS A 47 -1.87 12.68 2.90
C LYS A 47 -1.74 11.98 4.25
N ILE A 48 -2.02 10.67 4.30
CA ILE A 48 -1.89 9.86 5.53
C ILE A 48 -0.44 9.86 6.04
N ALA A 49 0.53 9.80 5.12
CA ALA A 49 1.95 9.86 5.46
C ALA A 49 2.45 11.28 5.81
N GLY A 50 1.59 12.30 5.73
CA GLY A 50 1.96 13.70 5.99
C GLY A 50 2.75 14.37 4.87
N GLY A 51 2.71 13.83 3.65
CA GLY A 51 3.36 14.43 2.48
C GLY A 51 2.53 15.55 1.85
N ASP A 52 3.21 16.42 1.11
CA ASP A 52 2.60 17.46 0.27
C ASP A 52 2.64 17.09 -1.22
N ASP A 53 2.36 18.06 -2.09
CA ASP A 53 2.31 17.86 -3.55
C ASP A 53 3.66 17.52 -4.20
N THR A 54 4.77 17.56 -3.44
CA THR A 54 6.09 17.11 -3.91
C THR A 54 6.28 15.59 -3.77
N TYR A 55 5.34 14.89 -3.13
CA TYR A 55 5.37 13.46 -2.92
C TYR A 55 4.37 12.72 -3.80
N THR A 56 4.69 11.45 -4.09
CA THR A 56 3.77 10.51 -4.74
C THR A 56 3.83 9.16 -4.03
N SER A 57 2.79 8.35 -4.20
CA SER A 57 2.82 6.93 -3.87
C SER A 57 2.77 6.08 -5.15
N VAL A 58 3.35 4.89 -5.06
CA VAL A 58 3.34 3.87 -6.13
C VAL A 58 2.76 2.60 -5.53
N LEU A 59 1.78 2.02 -6.21
CA LEU A 59 1.05 0.85 -5.74
C LEU A 59 1.62 -0.42 -6.37
N PHE A 60 1.97 -1.40 -5.53
CA PHE A 60 2.40 -2.73 -5.95
C PHE A 60 1.51 -3.80 -5.32
N ALA A 61 1.22 -4.86 -6.07
CA ALA A 61 0.59 -6.05 -5.53
C ALA A 61 1.65 -6.92 -4.84
N GLY A 62 1.51 -7.10 -3.52
CA GLY A 62 2.48 -7.87 -2.73
C GLY A 62 2.31 -7.63 -1.24
N SER A 63 3.15 -8.28 -0.44
CA SER A 63 3.27 -8.01 1.00
C SER A 63 4.17 -6.79 1.26
N GLY A 64 4.22 -6.32 2.52
CA GLY A 64 5.14 -5.24 2.93
C GLY A 64 6.59 -5.49 2.50
N PRO A 65 7.18 -6.67 2.78
CA PRO A 65 8.52 -7.01 2.30
C PRO A 65 8.66 -6.97 0.77
N ALA A 66 7.63 -7.41 0.03
CA ALA A 66 7.65 -7.33 -1.44
C ALA A 66 7.65 -5.89 -1.96
N GLY A 67 7.11 -4.94 -1.19
CA GLY A 67 7.16 -3.51 -1.51
C GLY A 67 8.53 -2.87 -1.30
N MET A 68 9.43 -3.47 -0.51
CA MET A 68 10.77 -2.92 -0.25
C MET A 68 11.75 -3.14 -1.40
N ASP A 69 11.60 -4.24 -2.14
CA ASP A 69 12.50 -4.59 -3.24
C ASP A 69 12.50 -3.54 -4.37
N PRO A 70 11.34 -3.05 -4.87
CA PRO A 70 11.31 -1.96 -5.84
C PRO A 70 11.98 -0.67 -5.34
N VAL A 71 11.88 -0.35 -4.04
CA VAL A 71 12.48 0.86 -3.48
C VAL A 71 14.00 0.80 -3.57
N ILE A 72 14.60 -0.31 -3.13
CA ILE A 72 16.05 -0.49 -3.17
C ILE A 72 16.55 -0.50 -4.62
N ASN A 73 15.89 -1.23 -5.51
CA ASN A 73 16.32 -1.38 -6.90
C ASN A 73 16.07 -0.15 -7.79
N SER A 74 15.27 0.83 -7.33
CA SER A 74 14.98 2.05 -8.11
C SER A 74 15.58 3.34 -7.52
N ALA A 75 15.80 3.40 -6.21
CA ALA A 75 16.33 4.60 -5.55
C ALA A 75 17.87 4.62 -5.46
N VAL A 76 18.52 3.46 -5.56
CA VAL A 76 19.97 3.33 -5.42
C VAL A 76 20.64 3.32 -6.81
N PRO A 77 21.62 4.20 -7.09
CA PRO A 77 22.40 4.13 -8.32
C PRO A 77 23.16 2.82 -8.45
N GLU A 78 23.47 2.37 -9.68
CA GLU A 78 24.11 1.09 -9.98
C GLU A 78 25.36 0.75 -9.13
N ASN A 79 26.16 1.76 -8.78
CA ASN A 79 27.35 1.62 -7.94
C ASN A 79 27.29 2.46 -6.66
N GLY A 80 26.08 2.85 -6.23
CA GLY A 80 25.85 3.61 -5.02
C GLY A 80 25.90 2.73 -3.76
N PRO A 81 26.56 3.17 -2.67
CA PRO A 81 26.51 2.45 -1.41
C PRO A 81 25.12 2.56 -0.76
N VAL A 82 24.70 1.50 -0.04
CA VAL A 82 23.47 1.50 0.78
C VAL A 82 23.86 1.34 2.24
N ALA A 83 23.35 2.23 3.09
CA ALA A 83 23.45 2.09 4.54
C ALA A 83 22.17 1.45 5.08
N VAL A 84 22.29 0.27 5.70
CA VAL A 84 21.17 -0.45 6.32
C VAL A 84 21.29 -0.31 7.84
N ILE A 85 20.28 0.29 8.47
CA ILE A 85 20.16 0.35 9.92
C ILE A 85 19.37 -0.88 10.37
N VAL A 86 19.89 -1.61 11.35
CA VAL A 86 19.26 -2.81 11.89
C VAL A 86 19.00 -2.60 13.38
N ASP A 87 17.73 -2.38 13.73
CA ASP A 87 17.26 -2.20 15.11
C ASP A 87 16.18 -3.23 15.52
N GLY A 88 15.88 -4.20 14.66
CA GLY A 88 14.87 -5.24 14.88
C GLY A 88 14.91 -6.35 13.82
N ALA A 89 13.89 -7.21 13.84
CA ALA A 89 13.75 -8.33 12.89
C ALA A 89 13.21 -7.89 11.50
N HIS A 90 12.81 -6.63 11.38
CA HIS A 90 12.26 -6.00 10.18
C HIS A 90 12.83 -4.60 10.04
#